data_AF-A0A0C2C4M8-F1
#
_entry.id   AF-A0A0C2C4M8-F1
#
_cell.length_a   1.000
_cell.length_b   1.000
_cell.length_c   1.000
_cell.angle_alpha   90.00
_cell.angle_beta   90.00
_cell.angle_gamma   90.00
#
_symmetry.space_group_name_H-M   'P 1'
#
loop_
_entity.id
_entity.type
_entity.pdbx_description
1 polymer ?
#
loop_
_entity_poly.entity_id
_entity_poly.type
_entity_poly.pdbx_seq_one_letter_code
_entity_poly.pdbx_strand_id
1 'polypeptide(L)'
;MAYERCTAWTEFLCETERIKEHEKVENLNVEKMYNDAPRALKQDLKEGTKEVRPIKDGPAGFAAPEWASTLERDGMKSGIHTVVVRNFKELREKLNEWRSYGSWVITWPADEKWSSKKIKEICSACAQHLVE
;
A
#
# COMPACT_ATOMS: atom_id res chain seq x y z
N MET A 1 8.50 15.98 -0.50
CA MET A 1 9.53 15.02 -0.04
C MET A 1 9.09 13.56 -0.02
N ALA A 2 8.19 13.08 0.86
CA ALA A 2 7.79 11.66 0.88
C ALA A 2 7.02 11.24 -0.38
N TYR A 3 6.05 12.07 -0.80
CA TYR A 3 5.32 11.89 -2.06
C TYR A 3 6.27 11.77 -3.26
N GLU A 4 7.17 12.75 -3.46
CA GLU A 4 8.14 12.74 -4.56
C GLU A 4 9.09 11.54 -4.54
N ARG A 5 9.53 11.11 -3.34
CA ARG A 5 10.37 9.92 -3.19
C ARG A 5 9.61 8.64 -3.51
N CYS A 6 8.35 8.51 -3.07
CA CYS A 6 7.50 7.38 -3.41
C CYS A 6 7.13 7.37 -4.90
N THR A 7 6.90 8.54 -5.50
CA THR A 7 6.68 8.67 -6.95
C THR A 7 7.92 8.24 -7.72
N ALA A 8 9.12 8.70 -7.33
CA ALA A 8 10.36 8.29 -7.98
C ALA A 8 10.61 6.77 -7.84
N TRP A 9 10.29 6.17 -6.70
CA TRP A 9 10.38 4.72 -6.49
C TRP A 9 9.35 3.94 -7.33
N THR A 10 8.13 4.48 -7.44
CA THR A 10 7.06 3.89 -8.25
C THR A 10 7.41 4.02 -9.74
N GLU A 11 7.93 5.17 -10.17
CA GLU A 11 8.42 5.41 -11.53
C GLU A 11 9.57 4.47 -11.87
N PHE A 12 10.54 4.31 -10.97
CA PHE A 12 11.62 3.33 -11.10
C PHE A 12 11.06 1.90 -11.26
N LEU A 13 10.20 1.43 -10.37
CA LEU A 13 9.57 0.11 -10.49
C LEU A 13 8.80 -0.06 -11.81
N CYS A 14 8.12 0.99 -12.28
CA CYS A 14 7.36 0.99 -13.53
C CYS A 14 8.23 1.10 -14.79
N GLU A 15 9.45 1.63 -14.69
CA GLU A 15 10.38 1.83 -15.80
C GLU A 15 11.41 0.70 -15.92
N THR A 16 11.58 -0.08 -14.86
CA THR A 16 12.53 -1.18 -14.86
C THR A 16 11.94 -2.38 -15.59
N GLU A 17 12.43 -2.70 -16.80
CA GLU A 17 12.07 -3.92 -17.53
C GLU A 17 12.50 -5.22 -16.83
N ARG A 18 13.33 -5.11 -15.78
CA ARG A 18 14.10 -6.20 -15.15
C ARG A 18 13.42 -6.89 -13.97
N ILE A 19 12.16 -6.59 -13.63
CA ILE A 19 11.44 -7.39 -12.62
C ILE A 19 11.35 -8.88 -13.05
N LYS A 20 11.43 -9.14 -14.37
CA LYS A 20 11.52 -10.48 -14.98
C LYS A 20 12.78 -11.29 -14.63
N GLU A 21 13.83 -10.67 -14.08
CA GLU A 21 15.07 -11.37 -13.71
C GLU A 21 15.07 -11.90 -12.27
N HIS A 22 14.02 -11.63 -11.49
CA HIS A 22 13.90 -12.22 -10.16
C HIS A 22 13.64 -13.72 -10.27
N GLU A 23 14.45 -14.49 -9.55
CA GLU A 23 14.30 -15.94 -9.43
C GLU A 23 12.89 -16.27 -8.93
N LYS A 24 12.22 -17.25 -9.55
CA LYS A 24 10.85 -17.61 -9.24
C LYS A 24 10.74 -17.97 -7.76
N VAL A 25 10.09 -17.12 -6.98
CA VAL A 25 9.74 -17.45 -5.59
C VAL A 25 8.55 -18.42 -5.65
N GLU A 26 8.82 -19.69 -5.34
CA GLU A 26 7.83 -20.71 -4.96
C GLU A 26 6.65 -20.94 -5.95
N ASN A 27 6.91 -20.93 -7.26
CA ASN A 27 5.91 -21.22 -8.31
C ASN A 27 4.72 -20.23 -8.40
N LEU A 28 4.76 -19.10 -7.71
CA LEU A 28 3.74 -18.06 -7.84
C LEU A 28 4.03 -17.20 -9.08
N ASN A 29 3.18 -17.33 -10.11
CA ASN A 29 3.32 -16.58 -11.36
C ASN A 29 2.78 -15.15 -11.19
N VAL A 30 3.48 -14.32 -10.42
CA VAL A 30 3.07 -12.95 -10.06
C VAL A 30 3.50 -11.90 -11.12
N GLU A 31 4.28 -12.30 -12.13
CA GLU A 31 4.88 -11.40 -13.13
C GLU A 31 3.86 -10.57 -13.90
N LYS A 32 2.73 -11.15 -14.30
CA LYS A 32 1.74 -10.42 -15.11
C LYS A 32 1.04 -9.34 -14.29
N MET A 33 0.67 -9.65 -13.05
CA MET A 33 0.04 -8.70 -12.13
C MET A 33 1.00 -7.56 -11.76
N TYR A 34 2.28 -7.85 -11.50
CA TYR A 34 3.29 -6.82 -11.23
C TYR A 34 3.66 -5.96 -12.44
N ASN A 35 3.34 -6.39 -13.67
CA ASN A 35 3.57 -5.54 -14.85
C ASN A 35 2.33 -4.73 -15.22
N ASP A 36 1.15 -5.33 -15.14
CA ASP A 36 -0.11 -4.71 -15.54
C ASP A 36 -0.59 -3.68 -14.50
N ALA A 37 -0.47 -3.99 -13.20
CA ALA A 37 -0.96 -3.12 -12.14
C ALA A 37 -0.17 -1.80 -12.01
N PRO A 38 1.18 -1.78 -12.03
CA PRO A 38 1.94 -0.53 -11.97
C PRO A 38 1.78 0.30 -13.23
N ARG A 39 1.59 -0.33 -14.40
CA ARG A 39 1.32 0.36 -15.66
C ARG A 39 -0.04 1.07 -15.64
N ALA A 40 -1.08 0.37 -15.17
CA ALA A 40 -2.41 0.95 -14.96
C ALA A 40 -2.33 2.10 -13.95
N LEU A 41 -1.63 1.90 -12.82
CA LEU A 41 -1.40 2.96 -11.82
C LEU A 41 -0.65 4.17 -12.42
N LYS A 42 0.33 3.96 -13.29
CA LYS A 42 1.06 5.04 -13.98
C LYS A 42 0.15 5.81 -14.94
N GLN A 43 -0.82 5.14 -15.60
CA GLN A 43 -1.84 5.82 -16.39
C GLN A 43 -2.79 6.63 -15.50
N ASP A 44 -3.33 6.03 -14.44
CA ASP A 44 -4.21 6.72 -13.49
C ASP A 44 -3.55 7.95 -12.85
N LEU A 45 -2.25 7.86 -12.52
CA LEU A 45 -1.47 8.99 -11.98
C LEU A 45 -1.17 10.08 -13.02
N LYS A 46 -1.02 9.72 -14.30
CA LYS A 46 -0.81 10.69 -15.40
C LYS A 46 -2.10 11.40 -15.77
N GLU A 47 -3.23 10.69 -15.74
CA GLU A 47 -4.57 11.22 -16.04
C GLU A 47 -5.14 12.01 -14.84
N GLY A 48 -4.79 11.59 -13.62
CA GLY A 48 -5.03 12.31 -12.37
C GLY A 48 -4.11 13.52 -12.21
N THR A 49 -4.23 14.50 -13.10
CA THR A 49 -3.57 15.80 -13.02
C THR A 49 -3.86 16.42 -11.66
N LYS A 50 -2.92 16.33 -10.70
CA LYS A 50 -2.74 17.18 -9.51
C LYS A 50 -4.00 17.93 -9.00
N GLU A 51 -5.14 17.27 -8.86
CA GLU A 51 -6.19 17.84 -8.04
C GLU A 51 -5.60 17.91 -6.63
N VAL A 52 -5.77 19.06 -5.99
CA VAL A 52 -5.24 19.31 -4.65
C VAL A 52 -5.89 18.30 -3.72
N ARG A 53 -5.26 17.13 -3.57
CA ARG A 53 -5.71 16.11 -2.64
C ARG A 53 -5.77 16.78 -1.27
N PRO A 54 -6.85 16.59 -0.51
CA PRO A 54 -6.94 17.18 0.82
C PRO A 54 -5.71 16.75 1.62
N ILE A 55 -4.90 17.72 2.03
CA ILE A 55 -3.79 17.47 2.95
C ILE A 55 -4.44 17.28 4.31
N LYS A 56 -4.44 16.04 4.78
CA LYS A 56 -4.93 15.70 6.11
C LYS A 56 -3.83 15.94 7.14
N ASP A 57 -4.17 16.67 8.19
CA ASP A 57 -3.36 16.71 9.40
C ASP A 57 -3.60 15.44 10.22
N GLY A 58 -2.55 14.88 10.81
CA GLY A 58 -2.67 13.70 11.67
C GLY A 58 -1.46 12.77 11.59
N PRO A 59 -1.47 11.69 12.36
CA PRO A 59 -0.40 10.70 12.33
C PRO A 59 -0.36 9.97 11.00
N ALA A 60 0.79 9.36 10.69
CA ALA A 60 0.93 8.41 9.60
C ALA A 60 0.64 6.99 10.13
N GLY A 61 -0.22 6.24 9.46
CA GLY A 61 -0.44 4.83 9.75
C GLY A 61 0.62 3.97 9.06
N PHE A 62 1.23 3.03 9.75
CA PHE A 62 2.11 2.04 9.14
C PHE A 62 1.59 0.63 9.39
N ALA A 63 1.06 0.00 8.34
CA ALA A 63 0.61 -1.38 8.35
C ALA A 63 1.81 -2.29 8.05
N ALA A 64 2.44 -2.79 9.13
CA ALA A 64 3.62 -3.63 9.06
C ALA A 64 3.25 -5.10 8.82
N PRO A 65 4.04 -5.86 8.05
CA PRO A 65 3.80 -7.28 7.84
C PRO A 65 4.14 -8.11 9.09
N GLU A 66 3.61 -9.33 9.18
CA GLU A 66 3.82 -10.21 10.34
C GLU A 66 5.30 -10.47 10.66
N TRP A 67 6.15 -10.66 9.64
CA TRP A 67 7.58 -10.89 9.85
C TRP A 67 8.31 -9.68 10.46
N ALA A 68 7.73 -8.48 10.36
CA ALA A 68 8.27 -7.29 11.01
C ALA A 68 7.92 -7.22 12.51
N SER A 69 7.05 -8.09 13.03
CA SER A 69 6.62 -8.08 14.45
C SER A 69 7.74 -8.23 15.47
N THR A 70 8.88 -8.79 15.06
CA THR A 70 10.08 -8.90 15.90
C THR A 70 10.85 -7.58 16.03
N LEU A 71 10.69 -6.68 15.06
CA LEU A 71 11.39 -5.39 14.97
C LEU A 71 10.44 -4.23 15.33
N GLU A 72 9.20 -4.32 14.87
CA GLU A 72 8.15 -3.34 15.03
C GLU A 72 7.23 -3.73 16.18
N ARG A 73 7.11 -2.85 17.17
CA ARG A 73 6.09 -2.97 18.22
C ARG A 73 4.93 -2.07 17.87
N ASP A 74 3.72 -2.62 17.95
CA ASP A 74 2.49 -1.85 17.79
C ASP A 74 2.51 -0.60 18.68
N GLY A 75 2.01 0.51 18.14
CA GLY A 75 1.84 1.75 18.86
C GLY A 75 2.37 2.99 18.15
N MET A 76 2.22 4.13 18.83
CA MET A 76 2.61 5.44 18.32
C MET A 76 4.06 5.75 18.65
N LYS A 77 4.87 6.06 17.64
CA LYS A 77 6.23 6.59 17.79
C LYS A 77 6.47 7.69 16.76
N SER A 78 6.88 8.87 17.24
CA SER A 78 7.27 10.00 16.38
C SER A 78 6.22 10.37 15.32
N GLY A 79 4.93 10.30 15.66
CA GLY A 79 3.83 10.59 14.73
C GLY A 79 3.48 9.46 13.76
N ILE A 80 4.11 8.29 13.89
CA ILE A 80 3.80 7.09 13.12
C ILE A 80 3.13 6.08 14.06
N HIS A 81 1.89 5.70 13.74
CA HIS A 81 1.20 4.61 14.41
C HIS A 81 1.46 3.32 13.62
N THR A 82 2.32 2.47 14.18
CA THR A 82 2.63 1.18 13.58
C THR A 82 1.69 0.12 14.12
N VAL A 83 1.15 -0.71 13.23
CA VAL A 83 0.34 -1.89 13.57
C VAL A 83 0.77 -3.05 12.69
N VAL A 84 1.09 -4.19 13.30
CA VAL A 84 1.31 -5.44 12.59
C VAL A 84 -0.02 -6.01 12.11
N VAL A 85 -0.13 -6.22 10.80
CA VAL A 85 -1.30 -6.78 10.13
C VAL A 85 -0.95 -8.12 9.50
N ARG A 86 -1.64 -9.17 9.94
CA ARG A 86 -1.36 -10.57 9.55
C ARG A 86 -2.20 -11.04 8.37
N ASN A 87 -3.34 -10.41 8.15
CA ASN A 87 -4.29 -10.82 7.11
C ASN A 87 -5.07 -9.65 6.52
N PHE A 88 -5.72 -9.90 5.39
CA PHE A 88 -6.47 -8.86 4.67
C PHE A 88 -7.65 -8.31 5.47
N LYS A 89 -8.22 -9.10 6.39
CA LYS A 89 -9.31 -8.62 7.26
C LYS A 89 -8.79 -7.56 8.24
N GLU A 90 -7.70 -7.85 8.95
CA GLU A 90 -7.08 -6.91 9.88
C GLU A 90 -6.64 -5.63 9.15
N LEU A 91 -6.04 -5.76 7.96
CA LEU A 91 -5.66 -4.60 7.15
C LEU A 91 -6.86 -3.72 6.82
N ARG A 92 -7.97 -4.31 6.35
CA ARG A 92 -9.20 -3.56 6.05
C ARG A 92 -9.73 -2.86 7.30
N GLU A 93 -9.71 -3.51 8.46
CA GLU A 93 -10.16 -2.93 9.72
C GLU A 93 -9.31 -1.72 10.11
N LYS A 94 -7.98 -1.83 10.02
CA LYS A 94 -7.07 -0.71 10.31
C LYS A 94 -7.20 0.46 9.35
N LEU A 95 -7.41 0.21 8.07
CA LEU A 95 -7.67 1.29 7.12
C LEU A 95 -8.97 2.05 7.42
N ASN A 96 -9.99 1.35 7.93
CA ASN A 96 -11.22 2.01 8.38
C ASN A 96 -11.02 2.81 9.67
N GLU A 97 -10.17 2.36 10.59
CA GLU A 97 -9.78 3.12 11.79
C GLU A 97 -8.94 4.36 11.42
N TRP A 98 -8.13 4.27 10.36
CA TRP A 98 -7.20 5.33 9.92
C TRP A 98 -7.81 6.32 8.92
N ARG A 99 -9.14 6.38 8.79
CA ARG A 99 -9.82 7.33 7.86
C ARG A 99 -9.41 8.79 8.05
N SER A 100 -9.19 9.20 9.30
CA SER A 100 -8.78 10.55 9.69
C SER A 100 -7.27 10.77 9.70
N TYR A 101 -6.46 9.77 9.38
CA TYR A 101 -5.00 9.89 9.46
C TYR A 101 -4.47 10.77 8.34
N GLY A 102 -3.34 11.44 8.58
CA GLY A 102 -2.71 12.32 7.60
C GLY A 102 -2.27 11.56 6.36
N SER A 103 -1.70 10.37 6.56
CA SER A 103 -1.26 9.47 5.50
C SER A 103 -1.13 8.04 6.01
N TRP A 104 -0.79 7.10 5.14
CA TRP A 104 -0.49 5.73 5.50
C TRP A 104 0.54 5.10 4.56
N VAL A 105 1.25 4.11 5.09
CA VAL A 105 2.08 3.18 4.33
C VAL A 105 1.57 1.78 4.65
N ILE A 106 1.23 1.01 3.62
CA ILE A 106 0.65 -0.33 3.78
C ILE A 106 1.58 -1.36 3.16
N THR A 107 1.90 -2.39 3.94
CA THR A 107 2.48 -3.63 3.41
C THR A 107 1.38 -4.65 3.24
N TRP A 108 1.32 -5.31 2.07
CA TRP A 108 0.32 -6.35 1.84
C TRP A 108 0.63 -7.58 2.71
N PRO A 109 -0.33 -8.07 3.51
CA PRO A 109 -0.13 -9.28 4.30
C PRO A 109 -0.03 -10.51 3.38
N ALA A 110 0.81 -11.47 3.77
CA ALA A 110 0.90 -12.78 3.12
C ALA A 110 -0.27 -13.68 3.55
N ASP A 111 -1.48 -13.34 3.09
CA ASP A 111 -2.73 -14.02 3.43
C ASP A 111 -3.22 -14.94 2.30
N GLU A 112 -3.09 -16.24 2.50
CA GLU A 112 -3.56 -17.26 1.56
C GLU A 112 -5.09 -17.26 1.38
N LYS A 113 -5.85 -16.70 2.34
CA LYS A 113 -7.32 -16.67 2.32
C LYS A 113 -7.84 -15.43 1.56
N TRP A 114 -7.12 -14.99 0.54
CA TRP A 114 -7.51 -13.84 -0.26
C TRP A 114 -8.78 -14.12 -1.08
N SER A 115 -9.50 -13.06 -1.41
CA SER A 115 -10.57 -13.12 -2.40
C SER A 115 -10.70 -11.78 -3.10
N SER A 116 -11.14 -11.77 -4.35
CA SER A 116 -11.35 -10.53 -5.10
C SER A 116 -12.28 -9.55 -4.37
N LYS A 117 -13.22 -10.06 -3.56
CA LYS A 117 -14.08 -9.24 -2.70
C LYS A 117 -13.28 -8.54 -1.60
N LYS A 118 -12.42 -9.26 -0.86
CA LYS A 118 -11.58 -8.68 0.20
C LYS A 118 -10.64 -7.61 -0.35
N ILE A 119 -10.01 -7.87 -1.49
CA ILE A 119 -9.12 -6.92 -2.15
C ILE A 119 -9.89 -5.66 -2.57
N LYS A 120 -11.08 -5.81 -3.18
CA LYS A 120 -11.93 -4.66 -3.53
C LYS A 120 -12.30 -3.82 -2.30
N GLU A 121 -12.66 -4.44 -1.19
CA GLU A 121 -13.00 -3.73 0.05
C GLU A 121 -11.81 -2.91 0.59
N ILE A 122 -10.59 -3.45 0.51
CA ILE A 122 -9.36 -2.73 0.89
C ILE A 122 -9.12 -1.55 -0.05
N CYS A 123 -9.18 -1.76 -1.37
CA CYS A 123 -9.02 -0.69 -2.34
C CYS A 123 -10.06 0.42 -2.16
N SER A 124 -11.31 0.07 -1.83
CA SER A 124 -12.36 1.04 -1.52
C SER A 124 -12.06 1.84 -0.26
N ALA A 125 -11.52 1.21 0.80
CA ALA A 125 -11.10 1.93 2.01
C ALA A 125 -9.96 2.92 1.72
N CYS A 126 -8.96 2.51 0.92
CA CYS A 126 -7.89 3.40 0.47
C CYS A 126 -8.43 4.56 -0.37
N ALA A 127 -9.34 4.29 -1.31
CA ALA A 127 -9.95 5.32 -2.14
C ALA A 127 -10.75 6.34 -1.31
N GLN A 128 -11.53 5.87 -0.32
CA GLN A 128 -12.28 6.74 0.60
C GLN A 128 -11.34 7.67 1.38
N HIS A 129 -10.20 7.16 1.87
CA HIS A 129 -9.20 7.98 2.56
C HIS A 129 -8.64 9.11 1.69
N LEU A 130 -8.60 8.95 0.37
CA LEU A 130 -8.07 9.97 -0.54
C LEU A 130 -9.09 11.05 -0.93
N VAL A 131 -10.38 10.85 -0.65
CA VAL A 131 -11.49 11.73 -1.05
C VAL A 131 -12.06 12.50 0.15
N GLU A 132 -12.23 11.82 1.28
CA GLU A 132 -12.53 12.46 2.59
C GLU A 132 -11.33 13.26 3.08
#